data_AF-R6DK48-F1
#
_entry.id   AF-R6DK48-F1
#
_cell.length_a   1.000
_cell.length_b   1.000
_cell.length_c   1.000
_cell.angle_alpha   90.00
_cell.angle_beta   90.00
_cell.angle_gamma   90.00
#
_symmetry.space_group_name_H-M   'P 1'
#
loop_
_entity.id
_entity.type
_entity.pdbx_description
1 polymer ?
#
loop_
_entity_poly.entity_id
_entity_poly.type
_entity_poly.pdbx_seq_one_letter_code
_entity_poly.pdbx_strand_id
1 'polypeptide(L)'
;MNKKYQLTCKEFGLRLAKIRESRSVSARQMSLDIGQNKNYINSIESGKNYPSMVHFFDICEYLHITPQAFFDTGNEQTFSVTTEDFLHAISHLSPQKYHHLYLLACDLCEEDSE
;
A
#
# COMPACT_ATOMS: atom_id res chain seq x y z
N MET A 1 1.83 7.78 -20.93
CA MET A 1 1.36 7.82 -19.53
C MET A 1 2.56 7.63 -18.62
N ASN A 2 2.67 8.45 -17.57
CA ASN A 2 3.80 8.44 -16.63
C ASN A 2 3.79 7.13 -15.82
N LYS A 3 4.86 6.32 -15.90
CA LYS A 3 4.98 5.02 -15.23
C LYS A 3 5.09 5.14 -13.70
N LYS A 4 5.27 6.35 -13.15
CA LYS A 4 5.42 6.62 -11.71
C LYS A 4 4.20 6.21 -10.87
N TYR A 5 3.00 6.13 -11.45
CA TYR A 5 1.75 5.89 -10.71
C TYR A 5 1.09 4.55 -11.02
N GLN A 6 1.77 3.63 -11.71
CA GLN A 6 1.16 2.41 -12.20
C GLN A 6 1.76 1.18 -11.52
N LEU A 7 1.01 0.58 -10.59
CA LEU A 7 1.20 -0.81 -10.22
C LEU A 7 0.82 -1.68 -11.42
N THR A 8 1.63 -2.67 -11.78
CA THR A 8 1.32 -3.64 -12.84
C THR A 8 0.54 -4.83 -12.29
N CYS A 9 -0.21 -5.55 -13.15
CA CYS A 9 -0.94 -6.76 -12.74
C CYS A 9 -0.01 -7.79 -12.09
N LYS A 10 1.24 -7.88 -12.58
CA LYS A 10 2.25 -8.79 -12.03
C LYS A 10 2.69 -8.40 -10.62
N GLU A 11 2.94 -7.11 -10.37
CA GLU A 11 3.30 -6.63 -9.04
C GLU A 11 2.14 -6.78 -8.05
N PHE A 12 0.91 -6.49 -8.49
CA PHE A 12 -0.30 -6.74 -7.69
C PHE A 12 -0.42 -8.23 -7.33
N GLY A 13 -0.31 -9.10 -8.33
CA GLY A 13 -0.40 -10.56 -8.14
C GLY A 13 0.67 -11.10 -7.20
N LEU A 14 1.91 -10.63 -7.33
CA LEU A 14 3.02 -11.02 -6.45
C LEU A 14 2.78 -10.61 -4.99
N ARG A 15 2.20 -9.42 -4.75
CA ARG A 15 1.84 -8.98 -3.40
C ARG A 15 0.75 -9.85 -2.79
N LEU A 16 -0.31 -10.12 -3.56
CA LEU A 16 -1.38 -11.01 -3.14
C LEU A 16 -0.85 -12.39 -2.74
N ALA A 17 0.02 -12.98 -3.57
CA ALA A 17 0.64 -14.27 -3.28
C ALA A 17 1.44 -14.25 -1.97
N LYS A 18 2.31 -13.26 -1.78
CA LYS A 18 3.13 -13.11 -0.55
C LYS A 18 2.26 -13.03 0.70
N ILE A 19 1.22 -12.19 0.67
CA ILE A 19 0.33 -11.95 1.78
C ILE A 19 -0.55 -13.19 2.06
N ARG A 20 -0.96 -13.92 1.02
CA ARG A 20 -1.71 -15.17 1.17
C ARG A 20 -0.85 -16.28 1.76
N GLU A 21 0.38 -16.41 1.28
CA GLU A 21 1.34 -17.44 1.71
C GLU A 21 1.79 -17.23 3.15
N SER A 22 1.95 -15.99 3.61
CA SER A 22 2.24 -15.71 5.02
C SER A 22 1.13 -16.18 5.98
N ARG A 23 -0.09 -16.38 5.46
CA ARG A 23 -1.23 -16.97 6.20
C ARG A 23 -1.42 -18.47 5.97
N SER A 24 -0.49 -19.13 5.26
CA SER A 24 -0.58 -20.56 4.92
C SER A 24 -1.87 -20.95 4.18
N VAL A 25 -2.49 -20.02 3.46
CA VAL A 25 -3.71 -20.29 2.68
C VAL A 25 -3.34 -20.64 1.24
N SER A 26 -3.99 -21.65 0.64
CA SER A 26 -3.81 -21.94 -0.79
C SER A 26 -4.69 -21.03 -1.66
N ALA A 27 -4.21 -20.63 -2.85
CA ALA A 27 -4.98 -19.80 -3.79
C ALA A 27 -6.35 -20.42 -4.16
N ARG A 28 -6.39 -21.76 -4.27
CA ARG A 28 -7.63 -22.50 -4.50
C ARG A 28 -8.61 -22.37 -3.34
N GLN A 29 -8.14 -22.59 -2.11
CA GLN A 29 -8.98 -22.50 -0.91
C GLN A 29 -9.55 -21.09 -0.78
N MET A 30 -8.69 -20.09 -0.85
CA MET A 30 -9.09 -18.68 -0.80
C MET A 30 -10.14 -18.34 -1.86
N SER A 31 -9.96 -18.80 -3.10
CA SER A 31 -10.93 -18.57 -4.17
C SER A 31 -12.32 -19.10 -3.82
N LEU A 32 -12.39 -20.31 -3.24
CA LEU A 32 -13.65 -20.95 -2.86
C LEU A 32 -14.30 -20.25 -1.67
N ASP A 33 -13.50 -19.85 -0.68
CA ASP A 33 -14.00 -19.20 0.53
C ASP A 33 -14.64 -17.83 0.23
N ILE A 34 -14.10 -17.09 -0.74
CA ILE A 34 -14.67 -15.81 -1.20
C ILE A 34 -15.75 -15.98 -2.29
N GLY A 35 -16.28 -17.20 -2.47
CA GLY A 35 -17.38 -17.49 -3.40
C GLY A 35 -17.01 -17.44 -4.89
N GLN A 36 -15.72 -17.49 -5.22
CA GLN A 36 -15.22 -17.44 -6.60
C GLN A 36 -14.87 -18.83 -7.14
N ASN A 37 -14.65 -18.91 -8.45
CA ASN A 37 -14.20 -20.16 -9.07
C ASN A 37 -12.77 -20.53 -8.60
N LYS A 38 -12.44 -21.82 -8.58
CA LYS A 38 -11.15 -22.36 -8.07
C LYS A 38 -9.87 -21.78 -8.69
N ASN A 39 -9.97 -21.09 -9.83
CA ASN A 39 -8.83 -20.52 -10.55
C ASN A 39 -8.71 -19.00 -10.34
N TYR A 40 -9.64 -18.37 -9.61
CA TYR A 40 -9.77 -16.93 -9.52
C TYR A 40 -8.50 -16.26 -8.97
N ILE A 41 -8.08 -16.63 -7.76
CA ILE A 41 -6.88 -16.06 -7.14
C ILE A 41 -5.63 -16.37 -7.98
N ASN A 42 -5.52 -17.58 -8.55
CA ASN A 42 -4.42 -17.93 -9.46
C ASN A 42 -4.35 -17.03 -10.71
N SER A 43 -5.50 -16.61 -11.24
CA SER A 43 -5.54 -15.70 -12.41
C SER A 43 -4.99 -14.31 -12.05
N ILE A 44 -5.25 -13.84 -10.83
CA ILE A 44 -4.74 -12.58 -10.31
C ILE A 44 -3.24 -12.70 -10.00
N GLU A 45 -2.83 -13.75 -9.29
CA GLU A 45 -1.43 -13.98 -8.90
C GLU A 45 -0.50 -14.18 -10.10
N SER A 46 -1.00 -14.77 -11.18
CA SER A 46 -0.26 -14.88 -12.45
C SER A 46 -0.20 -13.58 -13.25
N GLY A 47 -0.84 -12.51 -12.79
CA GLY A 47 -0.85 -11.19 -13.41
C GLY A 47 -1.65 -11.11 -14.71
N LYS A 48 -2.60 -12.04 -14.95
CA LYS A 48 -3.46 -12.01 -16.14
C LYS A 48 -4.46 -10.86 -16.10
N ASN A 49 -4.98 -10.55 -14.92
CA ASN A 49 -6.02 -9.54 -14.71
C ASN A 49 -6.00 -9.03 -13.27
N TYR A 50 -6.44 -7.80 -13.08
CA TYR A 50 -6.79 -7.30 -11.74
C TYR A 50 -8.09 -7.96 -11.23
N PRO A 51 -8.30 -8.03 -9.91
CA PRO A 51 -9.65 -8.17 -9.38
C PRO A 51 -10.48 -6.92 -9.74
N SER A 52 -11.80 -7.04 -9.71
CA SER A 52 -12.65 -5.85 -9.61
C SER A 52 -12.46 -5.21 -8.24
N MET A 53 -12.82 -3.94 -8.07
CA MET A 53 -12.68 -3.26 -6.78
C MET A 53 -13.51 -3.94 -5.67
N VAL A 54 -14.69 -4.46 -6.02
CA VAL A 54 -15.53 -5.22 -5.07
C VAL A 54 -14.80 -6.47 -4.59
N HIS A 55 -14.31 -7.30 -5.52
CA HIS A 55 -13.58 -8.51 -5.14
C HIS A 55 -12.25 -8.23 -4.45
N PHE A 56 -11.64 -7.06 -4.71
CA PHE A 56 -10.46 -6.63 -3.96
C PHE A 56 -10.78 -6.40 -2.48
N PHE A 57 -11.94 -5.82 -2.15
CA PHE A 57 -12.36 -5.69 -0.76
C PHE A 57 -12.65 -7.05 -0.12
N ASP A 58 -13.28 -7.99 -0.84
CA ASP A 58 -13.48 -9.36 -0.36
C ASP A 58 -12.14 -10.05 -0.06
N ILE A 59 -11.14 -9.85 -0.93
CA ILE A 59 -9.76 -10.33 -0.73
C ILE A 59 -9.16 -9.71 0.54
N CYS A 60 -9.28 -8.39 0.73
CA CYS A 60 -8.78 -7.71 1.92
C CYS A 60 -9.45 -8.21 3.21
N GLU A 61 -10.77 -8.39 3.18
CA GLU A 61 -11.55 -8.90 4.31
C GLU A 61 -11.13 -10.32 4.69
N TYR A 62 -11.03 -11.22 3.71
CA TYR A 62 -10.57 -12.59 3.91
C TYR A 62 -9.16 -12.64 4.50
N LEU A 63 -8.27 -11.77 4.01
CA LEU A 63 -6.90 -11.66 4.49
C LEU A 63 -6.81 -10.86 5.79
N HIS A 64 -7.87 -10.28 6.33
CA HIS A 64 -7.81 -9.42 7.52
C HIS A 64 -6.73 -8.31 7.38
N ILE A 65 -6.69 -7.65 6.23
CA ILE A 65 -5.84 -6.47 5.97
C ILE A 65 -6.68 -5.30 5.52
N THR A 66 -6.19 -4.08 5.75
CA THR A 66 -6.77 -2.91 5.10
C THR A 66 -6.27 -2.81 3.65
N PRO A 67 -7.04 -2.17 2.75
CA PRO A 67 -6.56 -1.80 1.42
C PRO A 67 -5.24 -1.01 1.47
N GLN A 68 -5.09 -0.11 2.44
CA GLN A 68 -3.86 0.64 2.66
C GLN A 68 -2.67 -0.30 2.90
N ALA A 69 -2.82 -1.27 3.81
CA ALA A 69 -1.75 -2.23 4.11
C ALA A 69 -1.38 -3.12 2.91
N PHE A 70 -2.30 -3.38 1.98
CA PHE A 70 -1.99 -4.09 0.74
C PHE A 70 -1.08 -3.27 -0.20
N PHE A 71 -1.32 -1.96 -0.26
CA PHE A 71 -0.57 -1.06 -1.15
C PHE A 71 0.68 -0.46 -0.53
N ASP A 72 0.75 -0.45 0.81
CA ASP A 72 1.93 -0.04 1.55
C ASP A 72 3.10 -0.98 1.24
N THR A 73 4.02 -0.51 0.41
CA THR A 73 5.21 -1.27 0.02
C THR A 73 6.30 -1.25 1.07
N GLY A 74 6.08 -0.59 2.20
CA GLY A 74 7.17 0.07 2.87
C GLY A 74 7.69 1.13 1.90
N ASN A 75 7.26 2.37 2.10
CA ASN A 75 8.18 3.44 1.79
C ASN A 75 9.42 3.15 2.65
N GLU A 76 10.47 2.57 2.05
CA GLU A 76 11.79 2.40 2.68
C GLU A 76 12.45 3.77 2.95
N GLN A 77 11.68 4.80 3.29
CA GLN A 77 12.22 5.87 4.10
C GLN A 77 12.28 5.34 5.52
N THR A 78 13.42 4.74 5.86
CA THR A 78 13.89 4.61 7.23
C THR A 78 14.10 6.01 7.81
N PHE A 79 13.01 6.69 8.12
CA PHE A 79 13.10 7.90 8.93
C PHE A 79 13.61 7.46 10.31
N SER A 80 14.63 8.17 10.82
CA SER A 80 15.10 8.00 12.20
C SER A 80 14.02 8.37 13.23
N VAL A 81 12.95 9.03 12.78
CA VAL A 81 11.83 9.51 13.58
C VAL A 81 10.54 9.02 12.93
N THR A 82 9.67 8.37 13.71
CA THR A 82 8.35 7.95 13.22
C THR A 82 7.46 9.17 12.93
N THR A 83 6.44 9.01 12.08
CA THR A 83 5.49 10.10 11.82
C THR A 83 4.77 10.50 13.12
N GLU A 84 4.48 9.54 13.99
CA GLU A 84 3.87 9.75 15.29
C GLU A 84 4.74 10.60 16.21
N ASP A 85 6.04 10.27 16.33
CA ASP A 85 6.99 11.02 17.15
C ASP A 85 7.17 12.46 16.62
N PHE A 86 7.21 12.62 15.30
CA PHE A 86 7.29 13.92 14.65
C PHE A 86 6.04 14.76 14.91
N LEU A 87 4.85 14.18 14.72
CA LEU A 87 3.57 14.83 14.99
C LEU A 87 3.44 15.25 16.46
N HIS A 88 3.86 14.39 17.38
CA HIS A 88 3.92 14.71 18.81
C HIS A 88 4.85 15.90 19.07
N ALA A 89 6.07 15.89 18.51
CA ALA A 89 7.04 16.97 18.69
C ALA A 89 6.52 18.32 18.19
N ILE A 90 5.82 18.35 17.05
CA ILE A 90 5.27 19.60 16.52
C ILE A 90 4.02 20.07 17.25
N SER A 91 3.24 19.16 17.85
CA SER A 91 1.98 19.50 18.56
C SER A 91 2.14 20.49 19.73
N HIS A 92 3.36 20.67 20.22
CA HIS A 92 3.70 21.60 21.31
C HIS A 92 4.25 22.94 20.82
N LEU A 93 4.30 23.17 19.51
CA LEU A 93 4.84 24.38 18.91
C LEU A 93 3.79 25.50 18.84
N SER A 94 4.25 26.74 18.95
CA SER A 94 3.39 27.90 18.72
C SER A 94 3.06 28.05 17.23
N PRO A 95 1.95 28.73 16.87
CA PRO A 95 1.56 28.93 15.48
C PRO A 95 2.66 29.52 14.58
N GLN A 96 3.52 30.38 15.12
CA GLN A 96 4.63 30.97 14.37
C GLN A 96 5.70 29.93 14.01
N LYS A 97 6.02 29.00 14.92
CA LYS A 97 7.01 27.93 14.68
C LYS A 97 6.50 26.89 13.68
N TYR A 98 5.20 26.61 13.71
CA TYR A 98 4.55 25.80 12.68
C TYR A 98 4.70 26.38 11.28
N HIS A 99 4.50 27.70 11.14
CA HIS A 99 4.66 28.38 9.87
C HIS A 99 6.10 28.26 9.34
N HIS A 100 7.11 28.38 10.21
CA HIS A 100 8.51 28.18 9.79
C HIS A 100 8.80 26.74 9.33
N LEU A 101 8.25 25.73 10.01
CA LEU A 101 8.39 24.33 9.56
C LEU A 101 7.71 24.09 8.21
N TYR A 102 6.56 24.69 7.97
CA TYR A 102 5.88 24.64 6.68
C TYR A 102 6.73 25.27 5.57
N LEU A 103 7.30 26.45 5.81
CA LEU A 103 8.19 27.10 4.83
C LEU A 103 9.42 26.25 4.50
N LEU A 104 10.04 25.63 5.52
CA LEU A 104 11.14 24.69 5.31
C LEU A 104 10.72 23.47 4.49
N ALA A 105 9.54 22.90 4.75
CA ALA A 105 9.04 21.77 3.97
C ALA A 105 8.76 22.16 2.51
N CYS A 106 8.26 23.38 2.25
CA CYS A 106 8.09 23.90 0.90
C CYS A 106 9.43 24.06 0.18
N ASP A 107 10.41 24.68 0.84
CA ASP A 107 11.77 24.88 0.33
C ASP A 107 12.44 23.55 -0.03
N LEU A 108 12.38 22.56 0.86
CA LEU A 108 12.93 21.22 0.65
C LEU A 108 12.19 20.39 -0.42
N CYS A 109 10.97 20.75 -0.77
CA CYS A 109 10.21 20.11 -1.86
C CYS A 109 10.55 20.71 -3.23
N GLU A 110 11.27 21.83 -3.26
CA GLU A 110 11.80 22.46 -4.46
C GLU A 110 13.28 22.08 -4.66
N GLU A 111 13.60 20.85 -5.09
CA GLU A 111 14.94 20.59 -5.66
C GLU A 111 14.89 19.86 -7.01
N ASP A 112 15.81 20.31 -7.89
CA ASP A 112 16.23 19.80 -9.20
C ASP A 112 15.35 20.12 -10.42
N SER A 113 15.28 21.41 -10.77
CA SER A 113 15.06 21.83 -12.17
C SER A 113 16.40 22.16 -12.84
N GLU A 114 17.21 21.14 -13.11
CA GLU A 114 18.24 21.14 -14.16
C GLU A 114 18.22 19.83 -14.94
#